data_AF-A0A221VZA6-F1
#
_entry.id   AF-A0A221VZA6-F1
#
_cell.length_a   1.000
_cell.length_b   1.000
_cell.length_c   1.000
_cell.angle_alpha   90.00
_cell.angle_beta   90.00
_cell.angle_gamma   90.00
#
_symmetry.space_group_name_H-M   'P 1'
#
loop_
_entity.id
_entity.type
_entity.pdbx_description
1 polymer ?
#
loop_
_entity_poly.entity_id
_entity_poly.type
_entity_poly.pdbx_seq_one_letter_code
_entity_poly.pdbx_strand_id
1 'polypeptide(L)'
;MEDDTPRRRRYRRESLALAELGAGLVGTALPRIEVRLPRHSADRAVAAWRSLDRHEGPLGDEDREQRRQRHRAGTLALIGLAVEERGRRVGDEVVVLLDAVLIVLAMEAADDESVRTVGTEQGARTPGGHAVRR
;
A
#
# COMPACT_ATOMS: atom_id res chain seq x y z
N MET A 1 30.88 -4.20 4.89
CA MET A 1 30.18 -3.28 5.82
C MET A 1 30.21 -1.89 5.19
N GLU A 2 29.52 -1.71 4.07
CA GLU A 2 29.73 -0.57 3.15
C GLU A 2 28.43 0.24 2.98
N ASP A 3 27.67 0.43 4.07
CA ASP A 3 26.28 0.86 3.91
C ASP A 3 25.83 2.09 4.72
N ASP A 4 26.73 2.76 5.44
CA ASP A 4 26.40 3.93 6.25
C ASP A 4 27.04 5.21 5.68
N THR A 5 26.60 5.63 4.50
CA THR A 5 26.99 6.93 3.94
C THR A 5 26.40 8.06 4.79
N PRO A 6 27.01 9.26 4.83
CA PRO A 6 26.42 10.42 5.49
C PRO A 6 24.97 10.70 5.06
N ARG A 7 24.67 10.43 3.79
CA ARG A 7 23.33 10.56 3.21
C ARG A 7 22.33 9.56 3.81
N ARG A 8 22.70 8.29 3.97
CA ARG A 8 21.84 7.26 4.58
C ARG A 8 21.61 7.50 6.08
N ARG A 9 22.63 7.99 6.81
CA ARG A 9 22.44 8.43 8.21
C ARG A 9 21.43 9.57 8.32
N ARG A 10 21.53 10.56 7.43
CA ARG A 10 20.58 11.67 7.38
C ARG A 10 19.15 11.16 7.12
N TYR A 11 18.95 10.29 6.13
CA TYR A 11 17.62 9.71 5.85
C TYR A 11 17.07 8.90 7.02
N ARG A 12 17.91 8.15 7.75
CA ARG A 12 17.48 7.45 8.96
C ARG A 12 16.96 8.43 10.02
N ARG A 13 17.66 9.55 10.24
CA ARG A 13 17.23 10.58 11.20
C ARG A 13 15.93 11.26 10.77
N GLU A 14 15.82 11.63 9.49
CA GLU A 14 14.60 12.23 8.94
C GLU A 14 13.41 11.27 9.02
N SER A 15 13.63 9.97 8.76
CA SER A 15 12.60 8.93 8.91
C SER A 15 12.12 8.78 10.36
N LEU A 16 13.03 8.87 11.34
CA LEU A 16 12.66 8.85 12.76
C LEU A 16 11.87 10.11 13.16
N ALA A 17 12.29 11.29 12.69
CA ALA A 17 11.58 12.55 12.95
C ALA A 17 10.16 12.53 12.34
N LEU A 18 10.00 11.95 11.14
CA LEU A 18 8.69 11.76 10.52
C LEU A 18 7.80 10.83 11.35
N ALA A 19 8.36 9.74 11.91
CA ALA A 19 7.61 8.83 12.78
C ALA A 19 7.13 9.53 14.07
N GLU A 20 7.98 10.37 14.66
CA GLU A 20 7.63 11.18 15.84
C GLU A 20 6.52 12.19 15.52
N LEU A 21 6.62 12.90 14.40
CA LEU A 21 5.57 13.80 13.93
C LEU A 21 4.24 13.05 13.73
N GLY A 22 4.29 11.90 13.07
CA GLY A 22 3.11 11.05 12.86
C GLY A 22 2.46 10.57 14.17
N ALA A 23 3.27 10.22 15.17
CA ALA A 23 2.76 9.83 16.49
C ALA A 23 1.97 10.97 17.17
N GLY A 24 2.39 12.22 16.98
CA GLY A 24 1.68 13.41 17.48
C GLY A 24 0.35 13.70 16.77
N LEU A 25 0.13 13.14 15.58
CA LEU A 25 -1.11 13.32 14.81
C LEU A 25 -2.15 12.23 15.08
N VAL A 26 -1.80 11.16 15.79
CA VAL A 26 -2.72 10.06 16.11
C VAL A 26 -3.97 10.59 16.84
N GLY A 27 -5.14 10.19 16.35
CA GLY A 27 -6.43 10.64 16.89
C GLY A 27 -6.93 11.98 16.36
N THR A 28 -6.15 12.66 15.51
CA THR A 28 -6.63 13.84 14.78
C THR A 28 -7.76 13.45 13.83
N ALA A 29 -8.88 14.16 13.90
CA ALA A 29 -9.99 13.96 12.98
C ALA A 29 -9.57 14.42 11.57
N LEU A 30 -9.53 13.48 10.64
CA LEU A 30 -9.25 13.75 9.24
C LEU A 30 -10.56 13.78 8.43
N PRO A 31 -10.63 14.59 7.36
CA PRO A 31 -11.82 14.69 6.55
C PRO A 31 -12.07 13.37 5.81
N ARG A 32 -13.35 13.08 5.56
CA ARG A 32 -13.74 12.08 4.58
C ARG A 32 -13.86 12.75 3.22
N ILE A 33 -13.30 12.10 2.21
CA ILE A 33 -13.22 12.61 0.84
C ILE A 33 -14.09 11.71 -0.04
N GLU A 34 -14.91 12.32 -0.90
CA GLU A 34 -15.66 11.56 -1.91
C GLU A 34 -14.69 11.16 -3.03
N VAL A 35 -14.62 9.86 -3.28
CA VAL A 35 -13.78 9.29 -4.34
C VAL A 35 -14.58 8.38 -5.26
N ARG A 36 -14.06 8.18 -6.47
CA ARG A 36 -14.58 7.24 -7.46
C ARG A 36 -13.63 6.07 -7.58
N LEU A 37 -14.13 4.87 -7.35
CA LEU A 37 -13.38 3.63 -7.47
C LEU A 37 -13.85 2.85 -8.68
N PRO A 38 -12.95 2.25 -9.49
CA PRO A 38 -13.36 1.27 -10.48
C PRO A 38 -14.15 0.15 -9.81
N ARG A 39 -15.26 -0.25 -10.42
CA ARG A 39 -16.18 -1.25 -9.86
C ARG A 39 -15.49 -2.55 -9.46
N HIS A 40 -14.58 -3.05 -10.32
CA HIS A 40 -13.84 -4.28 -10.04
C HIS A 40 -12.96 -4.17 -8.77
N SER A 41 -12.35 -3.01 -8.52
CA SER A 41 -11.54 -2.75 -7.34
C SER A 41 -12.40 -2.65 -6.08
N ALA A 42 -13.54 -1.96 -6.18
CA ALA A 42 -14.51 -1.86 -5.10
C ALA A 42 -15.08 -3.24 -4.72
N ASP A 43 -15.46 -4.06 -5.71
CA ASP A 43 -15.97 -5.42 -5.48
C ASP A 43 -14.89 -6.31 -4.81
N ARG A 44 -13.61 -6.17 -5.17
CA ARG A 44 -12.49 -6.84 -4.47
C ARG A 44 -12.32 -6.40 -3.03
N ALA A 45 -12.45 -5.11 -2.75
CA ALA A 45 -12.36 -4.57 -1.39
C ALA A 45 -13.49 -5.13 -0.51
N VAL A 46 -14.73 -5.14 -1.02
CA VAL A 46 -15.89 -5.74 -0.33
C VAL A 46 -15.67 -7.24 -0.10
N ALA A 47 -15.12 -7.96 -1.08
CA ALA A 47 -14.79 -9.38 -0.90
C ALA A 47 -13.77 -9.61 0.22
N ALA A 48 -12.74 -8.74 0.33
CA ALA A 48 -11.77 -8.79 1.41
C ALA A 48 -12.43 -8.58 2.78
N TRP A 49 -13.26 -7.54 2.92
CA TRP A 49 -14.06 -7.28 4.13
C TRP A 49 -14.89 -8.49 4.55
N ARG A 50 -15.68 -9.04 3.63
CA ARG A 50 -16.54 -10.22 3.87
C ARG A 50 -15.77 -11.51 4.14
N SER A 51 -14.46 -11.51 3.96
CA SER A 51 -13.60 -12.67 4.21
C SER A 51 -12.83 -12.59 5.52
N LEU A 52 -12.88 -11.46 6.23
CA LEU A 52 -12.08 -11.23 7.43
C LEU A 52 -12.31 -12.34 8.47
N ASP A 53 -13.57 -12.70 8.70
CA ASP A 53 -13.97 -13.70 9.71
C ASP A 53 -13.63 -15.14 9.33
N ARG A 54 -13.24 -15.41 8.07
CA ARG A 54 -12.88 -16.77 7.61
C ARG A 54 -11.40 -17.12 7.84
N HIS A 55 -10.58 -16.16 8.24
CA HIS A 55 -9.15 -16.37 8.46
C HIS A 55 -8.91 -16.66 9.93
N GLU A 56 -9.26 -17.87 10.36
CA GLU A 56 -9.06 -18.32 11.74
C GLU A 56 -7.66 -18.93 11.89
N GLY A 57 -6.84 -18.36 12.78
CA GLY A 57 -5.55 -18.92 13.17
C GLY A 57 -4.59 -17.90 13.76
N PRO A 58 -3.65 -18.33 14.62
CA PRO A 58 -2.60 -17.45 15.13
C PRO A 58 -1.69 -17.00 13.97
N LEU A 59 -1.40 -15.70 13.91
CA LEU A 59 -0.49 -15.12 12.90
C LEU A 59 0.99 -15.52 13.11
N GLY A 60 1.35 -15.99 14.30
CA GLY A 60 2.74 -16.25 14.68
C GLY A 60 3.57 -14.96 14.81
N ASP A 61 4.90 -15.12 14.86
CA ASP A 61 5.81 -13.99 14.80
C ASP A 61 5.85 -13.41 13.38
N GLU A 62 5.72 -12.09 13.28
CA GLU A 62 5.75 -11.38 12.00
C GLU A 62 7.09 -10.65 11.82
N ASP A 63 7.69 -10.80 10.64
CA ASP A 63 8.70 -9.88 10.18
C ASP A 63 8.08 -8.54 9.69
N ARG A 64 8.93 -7.61 9.26
CA ARG A 64 8.48 -6.29 8.80
C ARG A 64 7.63 -6.36 7.54
N GLU A 65 7.93 -7.30 6.64
CA GLU A 65 7.24 -7.44 5.37
C GLU A 65 5.85 -8.06 5.59
N GLN A 66 5.75 -9.11 6.41
CA GLN A 66 4.50 -9.73 6.81
C GLN A 66 3.59 -8.73 7.52
N ARG A 67 4.14 -7.92 8.44
CA ARG A 67 3.39 -6.83 9.09
C ARG A 67 2.83 -5.83 8.08
N ARG A 68 3.62 -5.43 7.07
CA ARG A 68 3.16 -4.54 5.99
C ARG A 68 2.03 -5.16 5.17
N GLN A 69 2.16 -6.45 4.81
CA GLN A 69 1.13 -7.18 4.07
C GLN A 69 -0.18 -7.26 4.85
N ARG A 70 -0.12 -7.60 6.14
CA ARG A 70 -1.29 -7.62 7.01
C ARG A 70 -1.94 -6.25 7.15
N HIS A 71 -1.14 -5.19 7.30
CA HIS A 71 -1.67 -3.82 7.35
C HIS A 71 -2.44 -3.50 6.07
N ARG A 72 -1.86 -3.78 4.89
CA ARG A 72 -2.51 -3.52 3.59
C ARG A 72 -3.78 -4.34 3.39
N ALA A 73 -3.80 -5.61 3.81
CA ALA A 73 -5.00 -6.43 3.77
C ALA A 73 -6.12 -5.84 4.65
N GLY A 74 -5.76 -5.36 5.85
CA GLY A 74 -6.67 -4.63 6.72
C GLY A 74 -7.19 -3.33 6.08
N THR A 75 -6.32 -2.52 5.48
CA THR A 75 -6.71 -1.30 4.74
C THR A 75 -7.71 -1.62 3.63
N LEU A 76 -7.46 -2.67 2.84
CA LEU A 76 -8.37 -3.10 1.77
C LEU A 76 -9.74 -3.50 2.33
N ALA A 77 -9.77 -4.24 3.44
CA ALA A 77 -11.02 -4.62 4.11
C ALA A 77 -11.77 -3.40 4.67
N LEU A 78 -11.08 -2.41 5.25
CA LEU A 78 -11.72 -1.17 5.73
C LEU A 78 -12.31 -0.33 4.59
N ILE A 79 -11.65 -0.29 3.43
CA ILE A 79 -12.22 0.30 2.21
C ILE A 79 -13.46 -0.50 1.79
N GLY A 80 -13.40 -1.83 1.84
CA GLY A 80 -14.52 -2.72 1.56
C GLY A 80 -15.74 -2.47 2.43
N LEU A 81 -15.54 -2.30 3.74
CA LEU A 81 -16.58 -1.91 4.68
C LEU A 81 -17.22 -0.57 4.30
N ALA A 82 -16.40 0.46 4.03
CA ALA A 82 -16.92 1.77 3.65
C ALA A 82 -17.73 1.72 2.34
N VAL A 83 -17.30 0.92 1.38
CA VAL A 83 -18.03 0.67 0.13
C VAL A 83 -19.34 -0.08 0.39
N GLU A 84 -19.33 -1.09 1.25
CA GLU A 84 -20.53 -1.86 1.58
C GLU A 84 -21.59 -1.01 2.30
N GLU A 85 -21.16 -0.17 3.26
CA GLU A 85 -22.07 0.67 4.03
C GLU A 85 -22.58 1.90 3.28
N ARG A 86 -21.72 2.53 2.46
CA ARG A 86 -21.96 3.90 1.93
C ARG A 86 -21.70 4.04 0.44
N GLY A 87 -21.26 2.98 -0.25
CA GLY A 87 -20.91 3.03 -1.66
C GLY A 87 -22.15 3.13 -2.56
N ARG A 88 -22.10 4.04 -3.52
CA ARG A 88 -23.15 4.22 -4.54
C ARG A 88 -22.59 3.87 -5.91
N ARG A 89 -23.22 2.92 -6.59
CA ARG A 89 -22.84 2.53 -7.97
C ARG A 89 -23.24 3.64 -8.95
N VAL A 90 -22.32 4.02 -9.82
CA VAL A 90 -22.51 5.00 -10.91
C VAL A 90 -21.80 4.47 -12.15
N GLY A 91 -22.54 3.79 -13.03
CA GLY A 91 -21.96 3.11 -14.19
C GLY A 91 -20.97 2.01 -13.76
N ASP A 92 -19.74 2.09 -14.28
CA ASP A 92 -18.64 1.16 -13.97
C ASP A 92 -17.78 1.60 -12.76
N GLU A 93 -18.30 2.54 -11.98
CA GLU A 93 -17.63 3.07 -10.79
C GLU A 93 -18.50 2.95 -9.54
N VAL A 94 -17.83 3.04 -8.39
CA VAL A 94 -18.46 3.19 -7.08
C VAL A 94 -18.00 4.51 -6.48
N VAL A 95 -18.96 5.38 -6.15
CA VAL A 95 -18.74 6.63 -5.44
C VAL A 95 -18.89 6.38 -3.95
N VAL A 96 -17.89 6.74 -3.14
CA VAL A 96 -17.89 6.48 -1.70
C VAL A 96 -17.11 7.56 -0.96
N LEU A 97 -17.57 7.91 0.25
CA LEU A 97 -16.80 8.75 1.19
C LEU A 97 -15.80 7.87 1.96
N LEU A 98 -14.50 8.10 1.74
CA LEU A 98 -13.41 7.41 2.42
C LEU A 98 -12.66 8.36 3.35
N ASP A 99 -12.15 7.81 4.45
CA ASP A 99 -11.17 8.51 5.28
C ASP A 99 -9.90 8.80 4.47
N ALA A 100 -9.37 10.02 4.57
CA ALA A 100 -8.16 10.42 3.86
C ALA A 100 -6.97 9.46 4.09
N VAL A 101 -6.87 8.87 5.30
CA VAL A 101 -5.83 7.89 5.61
C VAL A 101 -5.93 6.65 4.74
N LEU A 102 -7.14 6.12 4.52
CA LEU A 102 -7.33 4.93 3.69
C LEU A 102 -6.94 5.18 2.23
N ILE A 103 -7.18 6.40 1.73
CA ILE A 103 -6.79 6.81 0.38
C ILE A 103 -5.27 6.82 0.26
N VAL A 104 -4.58 7.49 1.20
CA VAL A 104 -3.11 7.58 1.20
C VAL A 104 -2.47 6.20 1.33
N LEU A 105 -2.94 5.35 2.24
CA LEU A 105 -2.41 3.99 2.42
C LEU A 105 -2.58 3.13 1.16
N ALA A 106 -3.67 3.29 0.40
CA ALA A 106 -3.86 2.60 -0.87
C ALA A 106 -2.89 3.11 -1.96
N MET A 107 -2.63 4.42 -2.00
CA MET A 107 -1.66 5.02 -2.92
C MET A 107 -0.22 4.59 -2.60
N GLU A 108 0.18 4.60 -1.32
CA GLU A 108 1.49 4.11 -0.88
C GLU A 108 1.67 2.63 -1.22
N ALA A 109 0.63 1.81 -1.05
CA ALA A 109 0.68 0.41 -1.44
C ALA A 109 0.94 0.24 -2.95
N ALA A 110 0.34 1.07 -3.80
CA ALA A 110 0.57 1.04 -5.24
C ALA A 110 1.99 1.52 -5.61
N ASP A 111 2.48 2.59 -4.98
CA ASP A 111 3.82 3.12 -5.21
C ASP A 111 4.90 2.07 -4.88
N ASP A 112 4.79 1.45 -3.71
CA ASP A 112 5.69 0.37 -3.26
C ASP A 112 5.72 -0.83 -4.23
N GLU A 113 4.56 -1.24 -4.80
CA GLU A 113 4.52 -2.31 -5.80
C GLU A 113 5.12 -1.88 -7.14
N SER A 114 4.99 -0.61 -7.51
CA SER A 114 5.61 -0.08 -8.72
C SER A 114 7.14 -0.11 -8.64
N VAL A 115 7.72 0.21 -7.48
CA VAL A 115 9.17 0.14 -7.23
C VAL A 115 9.67 -1.31 -7.32
N ARG A 116 8.90 -2.28 -6.83
CA ARG A 116 9.23 -3.72 -6.95
C ARG A 116 9.26 -4.19 -8.41
N THR A 117 8.33 -3.69 -9.22
CA THR A 117 8.21 -4.06 -10.64
C THR A 117 9.37 -3.49 -11.47
N VAL A 118 9.79 -2.25 -11.22
CA VAL A 118 10.95 -1.64 -11.91
C VAL A 118 12.26 -2.38 -11.58
N GLY A 119 12.41 -2.87 -10.35
CA GLY A 119 13.58 -3.66 -9.95
C GLY A 119 13.68 -5.04 -10.61
N THR A 120 12.55 -5.62 -11.02
CA THR A 120 12.52 -6.94 -11.68
C THR A 120 12.80 -6.84 -13.19
N GLU A 121 12.44 -5.74 -13.85
CA GLU A 121 12.74 -5.52 -15.28
C GLU A 121 14.21 -5.16 -15.56
N GLN A 122 14.93 -4.58 -14.60
CA GLN A 122 16.36 -4.25 -14.77
C GLN A 122 17.31 -5.46 -14.63
N GLY A 123 16.85 -6.59 -14.10
CA GLY A 123 17.61 -7.84 -14.05
C GLY A 123 17.61 -8.65 -15.35
N ALA A 124 16.74 -8.32 -16.32
CA ALA A 124 16.54 -9.09 -17.55
C ALA A 124 17.29 -8.53 -18.79
N ARG A 125 18.12 -7.49 -18.64
CA ARG A 125 18.99 -7.02 -19.73
C ARG A 125 20.32 -7.78 -19.74
N THR A 126 20.30 -8.99 -20.30
CA THR A 126 21.51 -9.73 -20.69
C THR A 126 22.35 -8.92 -21.70
N PRO A 127 23.69 -8.86 -21.58
CA PRO A 127 24.53 -8.10 -22.49
C PRO A 127 24.60 -8.78 -23.86
N GLY A 128 24.03 -8.13 -24.87
CA GLY A 128 24.16 -8.55 -26.27
C GLY A 128 25.62 -8.48 -26.72
N GLY A 129 26.15 -9.64 -27.13
CA GLY A 129 27.53 -9.84 -27.51
C GLY A 129 28.00 -8.91 -28.63
N HIS A 130 29.24 -8.43 -28.48
CA HIS A 130 30.01 -7.87 -29.57
C HIS A 130 30.34 -8.98 -30.57
N ALA A 131 29.66 -8.96 -31.72
CA ALA A 131 30.06 -9.71 -32.90
C ALA A 131 31.28 -9.04 -33.53
N VAL A 132 32.42 -9.70 -33.43
CA VAL A 132 33.63 -9.43 -34.23
C VAL A 132 33.28 -9.65 -35.70
N ARG A 133 33.48 -8.63 -36.54
CA ARG A 133 33.63 -8.82 -37.99
C ARG A 133 35.10 -8.67 -38.37
N ARG A 134 35.48 -9.54 -39.30
CA ARG A 134 36.83 -9.87 -39.79
C ARG A 134 37.58 -8.69 -40.37
#